data_AF-A0A9X6AGG2-F1
#
_entry.id   AF-A0A9X6AGG2-F1
#
_cell.length_a   1.000
_cell.length_b   1.000
_cell.length_c   1.000
_cell.angle_alpha   90.00
_cell.angle_beta   90.00
_cell.angle_gamma   90.00
#
_symmetry.space_group_name_H-M   'P 1'
#
loop_
_entity.id
_entity.type
_entity.pdbx_description
1 polymer ?
#
loop_
_entity_poly.entity_id
_entity_poly.type
_entity_poly.pdbx_seq_one_letter_code
_entity_poly.pdbx_strand_id
1 'polypeptide(L)'
;MPKKTDPNSDANGERTGSASQVSPAPGNTAGTGTDGSASSRPRPDQTSPGTDTNPSGGASSTTSQSNDPAVGQGFTLRKDSEGFQVAVANGWNRTPKNGRDQVVYSQGDFELIVVPGRDSTSKYGGDPLTYQRETESELQPFRDSTWATSSGMRRIDVGGRTMAEGQFTWQNSAGQSLYVRNLAIIVGGHYHVVQVRGPEAERDEVTRLYEQASATYRVTG
;
A
#
# COMPACT_ATOMS: atom_id res chain seq x y z
N MET A 1 47.73 -18.16 55.16
CA MET A 1 46.64 -17.19 54.90
C MET A 1 45.34 -17.97 54.71
N PRO A 2 44.22 -17.54 55.34
CA PRO A 2 42.98 -18.32 55.44
C PRO A 2 41.86 -17.86 54.50
N LYS A 3 40.88 -18.77 54.35
CA LYS A 3 39.43 -18.63 54.09
C LYS A 3 38.92 -17.85 52.86
N LYS A 4 38.33 -18.63 51.94
CA LYS A 4 37.23 -18.20 51.06
C LYS A 4 35.93 -18.41 51.84
N THR A 5 35.16 -17.34 52.01
CA THR A 5 33.84 -17.33 52.64
C THR A 5 32.94 -16.50 51.74
N ASP A 6 31.99 -17.16 51.09
CA ASP A 6 30.67 -16.60 50.77
C ASP A 6 29.74 -17.15 51.86
N PRO A 7 28.86 -16.35 52.48
CA PRO A 7 27.66 -15.85 51.79
C PRO A 7 27.24 -14.42 52.19
N ASN A 8 26.61 -13.68 51.28
CA ASN A 8 25.72 -12.60 51.67
C ASN A 8 24.59 -12.44 50.64
N SER A 9 23.45 -13.05 50.96
CA SER A 9 22.16 -12.78 50.34
C SER A 9 21.28 -12.26 51.46
N ASP A 10 20.92 -10.98 51.39
CA ASP A 10 19.84 -10.25 52.10
C ASP A 10 20.14 -8.75 51.82
N ALA A 11 19.22 -7.82 51.56
CA ALA A 11 17.78 -7.82 51.44
C ALA A 11 17.36 -6.46 50.83
N ASN A 12 16.09 -6.41 50.43
CA ASN A 12 15.18 -5.28 50.54
C ASN A 12 15.00 -4.32 49.35
N GLY A 13 13.76 -4.32 48.87
CA GLY A 13 13.19 -3.43 47.87
C GLY A 13 11.67 -3.59 47.83
N GLU A 14 11.01 -3.43 49.00
CA GLU A 14 9.56 -3.26 49.12
C GLU A 14 9.10 -1.88 48.59
N ARG A 15 8.10 -1.87 47.69
CA ARG A 15 7.10 -0.80 47.37
C ARG A 15 6.53 -1.12 45.98
N THR A 16 5.26 -1.43 45.73
CA THR A 16 3.95 -0.81 46.02
C THR A 16 2.91 -1.82 45.47
N GLY A 17 1.66 -1.99 45.88
CA GLY A 17 0.65 -1.10 46.44
C GLY A 17 -0.69 -1.53 45.82
N SER A 18 -1.48 -2.26 46.62
CA SER A 18 -2.88 -2.73 46.51
C SER A 18 -3.82 -2.24 45.40
N ALA A 19 -4.61 -3.17 44.83
CA ALA A 19 -5.99 -2.92 44.42
C ALA A 19 -6.84 -4.20 44.49
N SER A 20 -7.54 -4.39 45.62
CA SER A 20 -8.73 -5.24 45.72
C SER A 20 -9.90 -4.34 46.09
N GLN A 21 -10.99 -4.36 45.33
CA GLN A 21 -12.37 -4.26 45.87
C GLN A 21 -13.43 -4.50 44.79
N VAL A 22 -14.49 -5.17 45.21
CA VAL A 22 -15.66 -5.66 44.48
C VAL A 22 -16.93 -4.97 45.03
N SER A 23 -17.79 -4.44 44.14
CA SER A 23 -19.29 -4.25 44.15
C SER A 23 -19.99 -3.55 45.36
N PRO A 24 -21.31 -3.15 45.35
CA PRO A 24 -22.42 -3.20 44.36
C PRO A 24 -23.28 -1.88 44.18
N ALA A 25 -24.36 -1.96 43.38
CA ALA A 25 -25.33 -0.92 42.90
C ALA A 25 -26.32 -0.33 43.95
N PRO A 26 -27.21 0.68 43.62
CA PRO A 26 -28.55 0.39 43.02
C PRO A 26 -29.21 1.52 42.17
N GLY A 27 -30.32 1.21 41.46
CA GLY A 27 -31.43 2.18 41.22
C GLY A 27 -32.13 2.21 39.84
N ASN A 28 -33.23 1.46 39.68
CA ASN A 28 -34.29 1.60 38.66
C ASN A 28 -35.07 2.93 38.87
N THR A 29 -35.76 3.58 37.90
CA THR A 29 -37.05 3.20 37.28
C THR A 29 -37.53 4.23 36.22
N ALA A 30 -38.10 3.70 35.13
CA ALA A 30 -39.41 3.99 34.49
C ALA A 30 -39.79 5.37 33.88
N GLY A 31 -40.45 5.30 32.72
CA GLY A 31 -41.37 6.32 32.17
C GLY A 31 -41.37 6.37 30.62
N THR A 32 -41.93 5.40 29.89
CA THR A 32 -43.29 5.43 29.26
C THR A 32 -43.74 6.76 28.66
N GLY A 33 -43.99 6.78 27.34
CA GLY A 33 -44.66 7.88 26.63
C GLY A 33 -44.81 7.55 25.14
N THR A 34 -45.96 6.97 24.81
CA THR A 34 -46.39 6.44 23.52
C THR A 34 -47.02 7.51 22.61
N ASP A 35 -47.15 7.15 21.33
CA ASP A 35 -48.21 7.52 20.37
C ASP A 35 -48.09 8.79 19.52
N GLY A 36 -48.28 8.59 18.20
CA GLY A 36 -48.43 9.66 17.21
C GLY A 36 -48.39 9.23 15.75
N SER A 37 -49.19 8.23 15.38
CA SER A 37 -49.45 7.74 14.00
C SER A 37 -49.95 8.83 13.04
N ALA A 38 -49.51 8.81 11.78
CA ALA A 38 -50.38 9.13 10.62
C ALA A 38 -49.73 8.75 9.27
N SER A 39 -50.25 7.68 8.67
CA SER A 39 -50.18 7.35 7.25
C SER A 39 -50.62 8.50 6.34
N SER A 40 -50.13 8.56 5.09
CA SER A 40 -50.94 8.56 3.85
C SER A 40 -50.12 8.97 2.60
N ARG A 41 -50.02 8.05 1.63
CA ARG A 41 -49.93 8.41 0.20
C ARG A 41 -51.32 8.82 -0.28
N PRO A 42 -51.43 9.74 -1.26
CA PRO A 42 -51.83 9.28 -2.60
C PRO A 42 -51.19 10.04 -3.78
N ARG A 43 -51.21 9.37 -4.94
CA ARG A 43 -50.90 9.83 -6.31
C ARG A 43 -52.10 10.62 -6.88
N PRO A 44 -51.88 11.61 -7.78
CA PRO A 44 -52.39 11.50 -9.17
C PRO A 44 -51.39 12.10 -10.19
N ASP A 45 -51.05 11.42 -11.28
CA ASP A 45 -51.65 11.38 -12.62
C ASP A 45 -51.41 12.60 -13.56
N GLN A 46 -50.86 12.26 -14.73
CA GLN A 46 -50.83 12.89 -16.06
C GLN A 46 -50.85 14.41 -16.25
N THR A 47 -49.85 14.92 -16.99
CA THR A 47 -50.02 15.72 -18.22
C THR A 47 -48.67 16.00 -18.91
N SER A 48 -48.52 15.59 -20.17
CA SER A 48 -47.60 16.17 -21.18
C SER A 48 -48.45 17.03 -22.13
N PRO A 49 -47.95 18.15 -22.68
CA PRO A 49 -47.22 18.18 -23.96
C PRO A 49 -46.07 19.23 -23.95
N GLY A 50 -45.15 19.39 -24.90
CA GLY A 50 -44.95 18.90 -26.26
C GLY A 50 -43.55 19.29 -26.77
N THR A 51 -43.23 18.75 -27.94
CA THR A 51 -42.04 18.83 -28.80
C THR A 51 -41.46 20.22 -29.08
N ASP A 52 -40.12 20.33 -29.23
CA ASP A 52 -39.48 20.57 -30.53
C ASP A 52 -37.93 20.56 -30.48
N THR A 53 -37.37 19.61 -31.23
CA THR A 53 -36.28 19.71 -32.21
C THR A 53 -34.93 20.39 -31.85
N ASN A 54 -33.87 19.57 -31.73
CA ASN A 54 -32.62 19.81 -32.48
C ASN A 54 -31.84 18.50 -32.71
N PRO A 55 -31.37 18.18 -33.94
CA PRO A 55 -30.76 16.90 -34.26
C PRO A 55 -29.23 16.90 -34.09
N SER A 56 -28.75 15.75 -33.62
CA SER A 56 -27.58 15.01 -34.09
C SER A 56 -26.30 15.78 -34.47
N GLY A 57 -25.33 15.74 -33.56
CA GLY A 57 -23.90 15.88 -33.84
C GLY A 57 -23.12 14.88 -33.00
N GLY A 58 -23.44 13.59 -33.12
CA GLY A 58 -22.75 12.51 -32.44
C GLY A 58 -21.31 12.39 -32.92
N ALA A 59 -20.38 13.03 -32.23
CA ALA A 59 -18.99 12.61 -32.25
C ALA A 59 -18.94 11.26 -31.52
N SER A 60 -18.89 10.19 -32.31
CA SER A 60 -18.56 8.85 -31.82
C SER A 60 -17.21 8.90 -31.12
N SER A 61 -17.21 9.10 -29.81
CA SER A 61 -16.10 8.64 -28.99
C SER A 61 -16.15 7.13 -29.05
N THR A 62 -15.28 6.55 -29.89
CA THR A 62 -14.92 5.14 -29.79
C THR A 62 -14.28 4.94 -28.42
N THR A 63 -15.10 4.75 -27.39
CA THR A 63 -14.66 4.11 -26.17
C THR A 63 -14.42 2.67 -26.56
N SER A 64 -13.21 2.39 -27.06
CA SER A 64 -12.63 1.06 -26.94
C SER A 64 -12.85 0.67 -25.49
N GLN A 65 -13.72 -0.31 -25.27
CA GLN A 65 -14.04 -0.80 -23.95
C GLN A 65 -12.83 -1.62 -23.49
N SER A 66 -11.77 -0.89 -23.14
CA SER A 66 -10.57 -1.48 -22.55
C SER A 66 -10.99 -2.05 -21.21
N ASN A 67 -10.71 -3.33 -20.98
CA ASN A 67 -10.75 -3.96 -19.65
C ASN A 67 -9.60 -3.43 -18.75
N ASP A 68 -9.15 -2.21 -19.00
CA ASP A 68 -8.05 -1.59 -18.30
C ASP A 68 -8.54 -1.16 -16.92
N PRO A 69 -7.77 -1.46 -15.85
CA PRO A 69 -8.13 -1.02 -14.50
C PRO A 69 -8.33 0.49 -14.51
N ALA A 70 -9.40 0.95 -13.87
CA ALA A 70 -9.70 2.38 -13.75
C ALA A 70 -8.52 3.07 -13.07
N VAL A 71 -7.88 3.99 -13.79
CA VAL A 71 -6.74 4.77 -13.30
C VAL A 71 -7.27 6.01 -12.59
N GLY A 72 -6.76 6.28 -11.39
CA GLY A 72 -7.15 7.45 -10.61
C GLY A 72 -6.77 8.79 -11.28
N GLN A 73 -7.43 9.87 -10.87
CA GLN A 73 -7.14 11.21 -11.38
C GLN A 73 -5.66 11.57 -11.18
N GLY A 74 -5.04 12.16 -12.22
CA GLY A 74 -3.64 12.56 -12.19
C GLY A 74 -2.64 11.46 -12.58
N PHE A 75 -3.12 10.32 -13.04
CA PHE A 75 -2.29 9.22 -13.54
C PHE A 75 -2.67 8.85 -14.98
N THR A 76 -1.72 8.25 -15.67
CA THR A 76 -1.90 7.65 -17.00
C THR A 76 -1.46 6.19 -16.95
N LEU A 77 -2.27 5.30 -17.53
CA LEU A 77 -1.85 3.90 -17.73
C LEU A 77 -0.78 3.86 -18.82
N ARG A 78 0.42 3.41 -18.47
CA ARG A 78 1.53 3.23 -19.41
C ARG A 78 1.68 1.75 -19.73
N LYS A 79 1.71 1.41 -21.01
CA LYS A 79 2.21 0.11 -21.49
C LYS A 79 3.68 0.28 -21.87
N ASP A 80 4.56 -0.37 -21.12
CA ASP A 80 6.00 -0.25 -21.23
C ASP A 80 6.55 -1.27 -22.25
N SER A 81 7.62 -0.90 -22.95
CA SER A 81 8.32 -1.79 -23.89
C SER A 81 8.96 -3.00 -23.22
N GLU A 82 9.24 -2.94 -21.91
CA GLU A 82 9.78 -4.06 -21.13
C GLU A 82 8.72 -5.08 -20.70
N GLY A 83 7.54 -5.09 -21.34
CA GLY A 83 6.57 -6.18 -21.21
C GLY A 83 5.63 -6.06 -20.01
N PHE A 84 5.35 -4.85 -19.52
CA PHE A 84 4.40 -4.62 -18.45
C PHE A 84 3.53 -3.38 -18.69
N GLN A 85 2.48 -3.22 -17.91
CA GLN A 85 1.71 -1.98 -17.79
C GLN A 85 1.62 -1.54 -16.33
N VAL A 86 1.59 -0.23 -16.10
CA VAL A 86 1.50 0.38 -14.76
C VAL A 86 0.95 1.81 -14.88
N ALA A 87 0.18 2.25 -13.89
CA ALA A 87 -0.23 3.64 -13.77
C ALA A 87 0.96 4.47 -13.26
N VAL A 88 1.23 5.56 -13.96
CA VAL A 88 2.29 6.52 -13.61
C VAL A 88 1.66 7.89 -13.49
N ALA A 89 2.10 8.68 -12.52
CA ALA A 89 1.64 10.06 -12.39
C ALA A 89 1.97 10.87 -13.65
N ASN A 90 1.06 11.78 -14.00
CA ASN A 90 1.18 12.58 -15.20
C ASN A 90 2.42 13.48 -15.14
N GLY A 91 3.13 13.62 -16.26
CA GLY A 91 4.34 14.44 -16.36
C GLY A 91 5.63 13.76 -15.92
N TRP A 92 5.57 12.52 -15.43
CA TRP A 92 6.77 11.78 -15.02
C TRP A 92 7.63 11.35 -16.20
N ASN A 93 8.94 11.50 -16.03
CA ASN A 93 9.94 11.12 -17.01
C ASN A 93 10.27 9.64 -16.89
N ARG A 94 10.39 8.94 -18.03
CA ARG A 94 10.81 7.55 -18.07
C ARG A 94 12.29 7.44 -18.36
N THR A 95 13.01 6.74 -17.50
CA THR A 95 14.35 6.20 -17.76
C THR A 95 14.20 4.75 -18.24
N PRO A 96 14.80 4.37 -19.38
CA PRO A 96 14.73 3.00 -19.90
C PRO A 96 15.44 2.01 -18.97
N LYS A 97 15.30 0.72 -19.27
CA LYS A 97 15.90 -0.36 -18.47
C LYS A 97 17.39 -0.13 -18.26
N ASN A 98 17.80 0.01 -17.01
CA ASN A 98 19.19 0.23 -16.62
C ASN A 98 19.95 -1.09 -16.43
N GLY A 99 21.23 -1.02 -16.05
CA GLY A 99 22.08 -2.21 -15.82
C GLY A 99 21.65 -3.11 -14.64
N ARG A 100 20.59 -2.76 -13.91
CA ARG A 100 19.99 -3.57 -12.84
C ARG A 100 18.61 -4.13 -13.23
N ASP A 101 18.27 -4.05 -14.52
CA ASP A 101 16.97 -4.40 -15.09
C ASP A 101 15.80 -3.60 -14.50
N GLN A 102 16.05 -2.35 -14.09
CA GLN A 102 15.01 -1.46 -13.58
C GLN A 102 14.55 -0.50 -14.66
N VAL A 103 13.24 -0.33 -14.80
CA VAL A 103 12.64 0.83 -15.44
C VAL A 103 12.28 1.83 -14.35
N VAL A 104 12.66 3.09 -14.51
CA VAL A 104 12.40 4.14 -13.51
C VAL A 104 11.55 5.24 -14.13
N TYR A 105 10.44 5.55 -13.48
CA TYR A 105 9.68 6.77 -13.73
C TYR A 105 9.95 7.75 -12.60
N SER A 106 10.23 9.01 -12.89
CA SER A 106 10.56 9.99 -11.85
C SER A 106 10.12 11.41 -12.16
N GLN A 107 9.87 12.17 -11.09
CA GLN A 107 9.67 13.61 -11.12
C GLN A 107 10.01 14.21 -9.75
N GLY A 108 10.91 15.18 -9.71
CA GLY A 108 11.40 15.74 -8.44
C GLY A 108 12.07 14.67 -7.59
N ASP A 109 11.71 14.63 -6.31
CA ASP A 109 12.24 13.67 -5.32
C ASP A 109 11.49 12.32 -5.30
N PHE A 110 10.52 12.14 -6.19
CA PHE A 110 9.72 10.92 -6.27
C PHE A 110 10.14 10.02 -7.42
N GLU A 111 10.17 8.73 -7.14
CA GLU A 111 10.46 7.71 -8.14
C GLU A 111 9.58 6.47 -7.99
N LEU A 112 9.26 5.88 -9.14
CA LEU A 112 8.59 4.60 -9.31
C LEU A 112 9.57 3.70 -10.06
N ILE A 113 10.02 2.66 -9.37
CA ILE A 113 10.96 1.67 -9.88
C ILE A 113 10.18 0.39 -10.17
N VAL A 114 10.33 -0.12 -11.38
CA VAL A 114 9.73 -1.38 -11.81
C VAL A 114 10.83 -2.33 -12.26
N VAL A 115 10.86 -3.53 -11.69
CA VAL A 115 11.74 -4.63 -12.12
C VAL A 115 10.86 -5.74 -12.68
N PRO A 116 10.75 -5.87 -14.01
CA PRO A 116 9.89 -6.88 -14.62
C PRO A 116 10.62 -8.23 -14.72
N GLY A 117 10.48 -9.07 -13.70
CA GLY A 117 10.81 -10.50 -13.80
C GLY A 117 12.30 -10.87 -13.78
N ARG A 118 13.17 -10.00 -13.26
CA ARG A 118 14.63 -10.23 -13.19
C ARG A 118 14.99 -11.49 -12.39
N ASP A 119 14.37 -11.66 -11.23
CA ASP A 119 14.77 -12.66 -10.25
C ASP A 119 13.83 -13.88 -10.29
N SER A 120 14.37 -15.10 -10.45
CA SER A 120 13.55 -16.32 -10.52
C SER A 120 13.29 -16.94 -9.14
N THR A 121 12.09 -17.50 -8.93
CA THR A 121 11.77 -18.23 -7.69
C THR A 121 12.57 -19.53 -7.54
N SER A 122 13.07 -20.08 -8.66
CA SER A 122 14.00 -21.22 -8.65
C SER A 122 15.32 -20.90 -7.95
N LYS A 123 15.76 -19.65 -7.98
CA LYS A 123 17.02 -19.19 -7.38
C LYS A 123 16.81 -18.57 -6.01
N TYR A 124 15.74 -17.78 -5.86
CA TYR A 124 15.48 -16.98 -4.66
C TYR A 124 14.39 -17.55 -3.74
N GLY A 125 13.84 -18.72 -4.06
CA GLY A 125 12.72 -19.31 -3.34
C GLY A 125 11.37 -18.72 -3.75
N GLY A 126 10.28 -19.37 -3.34
CA GLY A 126 8.90 -19.00 -3.70
C GLY A 126 8.14 -18.23 -2.62
N ASP A 127 8.83 -17.65 -1.64
CA ASP A 127 8.19 -16.82 -0.60
C ASP A 127 8.55 -15.34 -0.78
N PRO A 128 7.62 -14.49 -1.27
CA PRO A 128 7.89 -13.07 -1.51
C PRO A 128 8.29 -12.29 -0.28
N LEU A 129 7.79 -12.67 0.91
CA LEU A 129 8.11 -11.96 2.14
C LEU A 129 9.58 -12.18 2.53
N THR A 130 10.06 -13.41 2.42
CA THR A 130 11.48 -13.73 2.58
C THR A 130 12.33 -13.05 1.51
N TYR A 131 11.92 -13.14 0.23
CA TYR A 131 12.62 -12.49 -0.88
C TYR A 131 12.82 -10.99 -0.63
N GLN A 132 11.73 -10.29 -0.29
CA GLN A 132 11.70 -8.86 -0.04
C GLN A 132 12.62 -8.46 1.12
N ARG A 133 12.55 -9.19 2.24
CA ARG A 133 13.38 -8.89 3.42
C ARG A 133 14.86 -9.13 3.17
N GLU A 134 15.21 -10.23 2.52
CA GLU A 134 16.58 -10.75 2.59
C GLU A 134 17.37 -10.56 1.29
N THR A 135 16.71 -10.52 0.14
CA THR A 135 17.40 -10.69 -1.16
C THR A 135 17.07 -9.67 -2.23
N GLU A 136 15.94 -8.96 -2.11
CA GLU A 136 15.52 -7.97 -3.10
C GLU A 136 16.54 -6.84 -3.20
N SER A 137 17.18 -6.69 -4.36
CA SER A 137 18.32 -5.79 -4.54
C SER A 137 17.95 -4.31 -4.37
N GLU A 138 16.69 -3.97 -4.59
CA GLU A 138 16.11 -2.64 -4.50
C GLU A 138 16.04 -2.15 -3.04
N LEU A 139 15.98 -3.09 -2.08
CA LEU A 139 16.01 -2.84 -0.64
C LEU A 139 17.41 -2.98 -0.04
N GLN A 140 18.45 -3.16 -0.87
CA GLN A 140 19.84 -3.20 -0.39
C GLN A 140 20.24 -1.92 0.36
N PRO A 141 19.91 -0.70 -0.11
CA PRO A 141 20.24 0.52 0.64
C PRO A 141 19.59 0.59 2.03
N PHE A 142 18.39 0.02 2.18
CA PHE A 142 17.72 -0.11 3.47
C PHE A 142 18.50 -1.05 4.41
N ARG A 143 18.97 -2.20 3.89
CA ARG A 143 19.75 -3.17 4.68
C ARG A 143 21.15 -2.68 5.05
N ASP A 144 21.75 -1.86 4.19
CA ASP A 144 23.09 -1.31 4.40
C ASP A 144 23.06 -0.04 5.29
N SER A 145 21.87 0.54 5.53
CA SER A 145 21.73 1.76 6.32
C SER A 145 21.83 1.49 7.83
N THR A 146 22.58 2.36 8.53
CA THR A 146 22.66 2.36 9.99
C THR A 146 21.43 2.99 10.66
N TRP A 147 20.60 3.71 9.88
CA TRP A 147 19.35 4.30 10.33
C TRP A 147 18.22 3.86 9.40
N ALA A 148 17.48 2.84 9.82
CA ALA A 148 16.49 2.18 9.00
C ALA A 148 15.33 1.62 9.83
N THR A 149 14.10 1.73 9.33
CA THR A 149 12.89 1.14 9.94
C THR A 149 12.05 0.45 8.87
N SER A 150 11.53 -0.74 9.17
CA SER A 150 10.53 -1.43 8.34
C SER A 150 9.21 -1.57 9.08
N SER A 151 8.09 -1.41 8.40
CA SER A 151 6.75 -1.59 8.96
C SER A 151 5.76 -2.10 7.89
N GLY A 152 4.56 -2.48 8.32
CA GLY A 152 3.47 -2.85 7.40
C GLY A 152 3.78 -4.05 6.49
N MET A 153 4.78 -4.87 6.85
CA MET A 153 5.17 -6.03 6.05
C MET A 153 4.09 -7.11 6.13
N ARG A 154 3.58 -7.53 4.97
CA ARG A 154 2.56 -8.59 4.90
C ARG A 154 2.68 -9.39 3.62
N ARG A 155 2.38 -10.67 3.73
CA ARG A 155 2.16 -11.56 2.58
C ARG A 155 0.67 -11.57 2.23
N ILE A 156 0.38 -11.59 0.94
CA ILE A 156 -0.97 -11.63 0.38
C ILE A 156 -1.03 -12.74 -0.66
N ASP A 157 -2.00 -13.63 -0.53
CA ASP A 157 -2.28 -14.70 -1.48
C ASP A 157 -3.72 -14.51 -2.01
N VAL A 158 -3.86 -14.03 -3.25
CA VAL A 158 -5.17 -13.71 -3.86
C VAL A 158 -5.20 -14.19 -5.30
N GLY A 159 -6.23 -14.97 -5.68
CA GLY A 159 -6.47 -15.36 -7.07
C GLY A 159 -5.29 -16.11 -7.71
N GLY A 160 -4.57 -16.92 -6.94
CA GLY A 160 -3.37 -17.64 -7.41
C GLY A 160 -2.12 -16.78 -7.55
N ARG A 161 -2.16 -15.50 -7.14
CA ARG A 161 -1.02 -14.61 -7.06
C ARG A 161 -0.53 -14.51 -5.62
N THR A 162 0.76 -14.75 -5.44
CA THR A 162 1.45 -14.63 -4.15
C THR A 162 2.34 -13.40 -4.21
N MET A 163 2.16 -12.48 -3.26
CA MET A 163 2.87 -11.22 -3.20
C MET A 163 3.18 -10.82 -1.76
N ALA A 164 4.16 -9.93 -1.59
CA ALA A 164 4.46 -9.28 -0.34
C ALA A 164 4.49 -7.77 -0.52
N GLU A 165 3.98 -7.06 0.48
CA GLU A 165 4.05 -5.62 0.58
C GLU A 165 4.86 -5.25 1.82
N GLY A 166 5.53 -4.09 1.78
CA GLY A 166 6.21 -3.54 2.94
C GLY A 166 6.43 -2.04 2.83
N GLN A 167 6.66 -1.42 3.98
CA GLN A 167 7.01 -0.01 4.11
C GLN A 167 8.38 0.09 4.74
N PHE A 168 9.21 0.99 4.21
CA PHE A 168 10.60 1.13 4.63
C PHE A 168 10.95 2.61 4.76
N THR A 169 11.81 2.92 5.71
CA THR A 169 12.39 4.25 5.90
C THR A 169 13.88 4.09 6.12
N TRP A 170 14.70 4.86 5.42
CA TRP A 170 16.13 4.91 5.66
C TRP A 170 16.70 6.28 5.26
N GLN A 171 17.91 6.61 5.74
CA GLN A 171 18.65 7.76 5.25
C GLN A 171 19.48 7.39 4.04
N ASN A 172 19.35 8.16 2.96
CA ASN A 172 20.22 8.01 1.79
C ASN A 172 21.65 8.51 2.09
N SER A 173 22.55 8.34 1.13
CA SER A 173 23.96 8.78 1.27
C SER A 173 24.14 10.30 1.42
N ALA A 174 23.11 11.10 1.10
CA ALA A 174 23.07 12.54 1.29
C ALA A 174 22.47 12.95 2.65
N GLY A 175 22.09 11.99 3.50
CA GLY A 175 21.48 12.23 4.82
C GLY A 175 19.99 12.57 4.77
N GLN A 176 19.35 12.46 3.60
CA GLN A 176 17.91 12.68 3.48
C GLN A 176 17.15 11.40 3.87
N SER A 177 16.13 11.54 4.72
CA SER A 177 15.24 10.43 5.02
C SER A 177 14.29 10.14 3.85
N LEU A 178 14.27 8.90 3.39
CA LEU A 178 13.36 8.39 2.37
C LEU A 178 12.28 7.54 3.00
N TYR A 179 11.06 7.63 2.48
CA TYR A 179 9.98 6.68 2.72
C TYR A 179 9.69 5.89 1.44
N VAL A 180 9.57 4.58 1.58
CA VAL A 180 9.45 3.64 0.46
C VAL A 180 8.33 2.65 0.72
N ARG A 181 7.51 2.47 -0.31
CA ARG A 181 6.48 1.42 -0.40
C ARG A 181 6.90 0.42 -1.46
N ASN A 182 6.87 -0.86 -1.12
CA ASN A 182 7.37 -1.92 -1.99
C ASN A 182 6.37 -3.06 -2.14
N LEU A 183 6.16 -3.52 -3.37
CA LEU A 183 5.44 -4.72 -3.74
C LEU A 183 6.39 -5.68 -4.45
N ALA A 184 6.51 -6.90 -3.93
CA ALA A 184 7.13 -8.03 -4.64
C ALA A 184 6.05 -9.06 -4.99
N ILE A 185 5.84 -9.34 -6.27
CA ILE A 185 4.82 -10.29 -6.75
C ILE A 185 5.44 -11.37 -7.62
N ILE A 186 5.03 -12.61 -7.42
CA ILE A 186 5.43 -13.72 -8.29
C ILE A 186 4.47 -13.80 -9.48
N VAL A 187 5.01 -13.71 -10.70
CA VAL A 187 4.28 -13.93 -11.96
C VAL A 187 5.13 -14.84 -12.83
N GLY A 188 4.56 -15.94 -13.32
CA GLY A 188 5.27 -16.88 -14.20
C GLY A 188 6.54 -17.51 -13.61
N GLY A 189 6.67 -17.57 -12.28
CA GLY A 189 7.88 -18.07 -11.60
C GLY A 189 9.01 -17.06 -11.43
N HIS A 190 8.74 -15.77 -11.71
CA HIS A 190 9.68 -14.67 -11.53
C HIS A 190 9.11 -13.63 -10.57
N TYR A 191 10.00 -12.97 -9.83
CA TYR A 191 9.67 -11.82 -9.01
C TYR A 191 9.60 -10.57 -9.88
N HIS A 192 8.48 -9.87 -9.74
CA HIS A 192 8.28 -8.53 -10.25
C HIS A 192 8.23 -7.58 -9.05
N VAL A 193 9.01 -6.50 -9.12
CA VAL A 193 9.05 -5.48 -8.07
C VAL A 193 8.40 -4.20 -8.59
N VAL A 194 7.51 -3.64 -7.78
CA VAL A 194 6.94 -2.29 -7.97
C VAL A 194 7.22 -1.52 -6.69
N GLN A 195 8.12 -0.56 -6.78
CA GLN A 195 8.58 0.22 -5.64
C GLN A 195 8.36 1.71 -5.90
N VAL A 196 7.80 2.42 -4.92
CA VAL A 196 7.73 3.88 -4.94
C VAL A 196 8.54 4.42 -3.77
N ARG A 197 9.38 5.42 -4.05
CA ARG A 197 10.19 6.12 -3.06
C ARG A 197 10.01 7.63 -3.18
N GLY A 198 10.11 8.32 -2.05
CA GLY A 198 10.10 9.77 -1.97
C GLY A 198 10.54 10.26 -0.58
N PRO A 199 10.48 11.57 -0.33
CA PRO A 199 10.83 12.15 0.96
C PRO A 199 10.01 11.56 2.11
N GLU A 200 10.65 11.30 3.24
CA GLU A 200 9.94 10.80 4.43
C GLU A 200 8.84 11.77 4.90
N ALA A 201 9.00 13.08 4.69
CA ALA A 201 7.99 14.07 5.05
C ALA A 201 6.71 13.98 4.19
N GLU A 202 6.76 13.32 3.04
CA GLU A 202 5.68 13.27 2.05
C GLU A 202 5.13 11.83 1.89
N ARG A 203 5.00 11.09 3.00
CA ARG A 203 4.55 9.67 3.01
C ARG A 203 3.20 9.45 2.34
N ASP A 204 2.30 10.42 2.45
CA ASP A 204 0.96 10.35 1.88
C ASP A 204 1.02 10.37 0.35
N GLU A 205 1.91 11.17 -0.22
CA GLU A 205 2.12 11.23 -1.66
C GLU A 205 2.77 9.94 -2.17
N VAL A 206 3.79 9.43 -1.47
CA VAL A 206 4.39 8.12 -1.78
C VAL A 206 3.33 7.01 -1.74
N THR A 207 2.43 7.04 -0.74
CA THR A 207 1.36 6.06 -0.59
C THR A 207 0.36 6.15 -1.74
N ARG A 208 -0.09 7.36 -2.09
CA ARG A 208 -1.03 7.61 -3.21
C ARG A 208 -0.47 7.11 -4.54
N LEU A 209 0.81 7.40 -4.82
CA LEU A 209 1.53 6.96 -6.01
C LEU A 209 1.65 5.42 -6.03
N TYR A 210 2.05 4.82 -4.90
CA TYR A 210 2.20 3.37 -4.77
C TYR A 210 0.88 2.63 -5.01
N GLU A 211 -0.23 3.09 -4.44
CA GLU A 211 -1.51 2.41 -4.55
C GLU A 211 -1.99 2.34 -6.00
N GLN A 212 -1.81 3.41 -6.76
CA GLN A 212 -2.14 3.42 -8.18
C GLN A 212 -1.21 2.51 -8.99
N ALA A 213 0.10 2.58 -8.75
CA ALA A 213 1.07 1.76 -9.47
C ALA A 213 0.87 0.26 -9.19
N SER A 214 0.80 -0.13 -7.91
CA SER A 214 0.64 -1.53 -7.49
C SER A 214 -0.69 -2.15 -7.97
N ALA A 215 -1.80 -1.41 -7.89
CA ALA A 215 -3.12 -1.91 -8.30
C ALA A 215 -3.25 -2.14 -9.82
N THR A 216 -2.48 -1.40 -10.61
CA THR A 216 -2.56 -1.43 -12.08
C THR A 216 -1.45 -2.25 -12.74
N TYR A 217 -0.46 -2.70 -11.96
CA TYR A 217 0.65 -3.49 -12.46
C TYR A 217 0.20 -4.82 -13.07
N ARG A 218 0.52 -5.02 -14.36
CA ARG A 218 0.31 -6.30 -15.05
C ARG A 218 1.43 -6.57 -16.03
N VAL A 219 1.78 -7.84 -16.18
CA VAL A 219 2.63 -8.31 -17.28
C VAL A 219 1.79 -8.31 -18.56
N THR A 220 2.37 -7.86 -19.67
CA THR A 220 1.67 -7.68 -20.96
C THR A 220 2.27 -8.50 -22.11
N GLY A 221 3.26 -9.33 -21.80
CA GLY A 221 3.90 -10.30 -22.71
C GLY A 221 3.60 -11.73 -22.30
#